data_AF-A0A355BY77-F1
#
_entry.id   AF-A0A355BY77-F1
#
_cell.length_a   1.000
_cell.length_b   1.000
_cell.length_c   1.000
_cell.angle_alpha   90.00
_cell.angle_beta   90.00
_cell.angle_gamma   90.00
#
_symmetry.space_group_name_H-M   'P 1'
#
loop_
_entity.id
_entity.type
_entity.pdbx_description
1 polymer ?
#
loop_
_entity_poly.entity_id
_entity_poly.type
_entity_poly.pdbx_seq_one_letter_code
_entity_poly.pdbx_strand_id
1 'polypeptide(L)' 'MATPEFLLDWLPIIVFLTIAIGLALAFTVLPMVIAPKAPDPEKVSTYECGFNA' A
#
# COMPACT_ATOMS: atom_id res chain seq x y z
N MET A 1 8.25 27.13 -23.38
CA MET A 1 8.38 25.67 -23.36
C MET A 1 9.23 25.29 -22.16
N ALA A 2 8.93 24.19 -21.46
CA ALA A 2 9.77 23.74 -20.36
C ALA A 2 11.17 23.39 -20.89
N THR A 3 12.22 23.86 -20.22
CA THR A 3 13.59 23.55 -20.63
C THR A 3 13.99 22.17 -20.08
N PRO A 4 14.95 21.46 -20.71
CA PRO A 4 15.42 20.17 -20.21
C PRO A 4 15.91 20.22 -18.74
N GLU A 5 16.52 21.32 -18.34
CA GLU A 5 17.03 21.55 -16.99
C GLU A 5 15.88 21.62 -15.98
N PHE A 6 14.78 22.31 -16.33
CA PHE A 6 13.59 22.36 -15.50
C PHE A 6 13.01 20.97 -15.23
N LEU A 7 13.08 20.03 -16.18
CA LEU A 7 12.58 18.66 -15.98
C LEU A 7 13.49 17.84 -15.05
N LEU A 8 14.80 18.11 -15.03
CA LEU A 8 15.73 17.43 -14.13
C LEU A 8 15.51 17.82 -12.66
N ASP A 9 15.05 19.03 -12.38
CA ASP A 9 14.71 19.47 -11.01
C ASP A 9 13.55 18.68 -10.39
N TRP A 10 12.70 18.05 -11.21
CA TRP A 10 11.61 17.19 -10.75
C TRP A 10 12.02 15.73 -10.51
N LEU A 11 13.19 15.32 -11.02
CA LEU A 11 13.68 13.95 -10.89
C LEU A 11 13.73 13.48 -9.42
N PRO A 12 14.23 14.28 -8.45
CA PRO A 12 14.25 13.87 -7.05
C PRO A 12 12.84 13.58 -6.49
N ILE A 13 11.83 14.36 -6.89
CA ILE A 13 10.44 14.18 -6.46
C ILE A 13 9.90 12.85 -6.99
N ILE A 14 10.13 12.56 -8.28
CA ILE A 14 9.68 11.31 -8.92
C ILE A 14 10.37 10.10 -8.29
N VAL A 15 11.68 10.19 -8.00
CA VAL A 15 12.42 9.12 -7.32
C VAL A 15 11.82 8.87 -5.94
N PHE A 16 11.59 9.92 -5.15
CA PHE A 16 10.97 9.81 -3.84
C PHE A 16 9.57 9.17 -3.92
N LEU A 17 8.71 9.62 -4.83
CA LEU A 17 7.38 9.06 -5.03
C LEU A 17 7.44 7.58 -5.43
N THR A 18 8.38 7.22 -6.31
CA THR A 18 8.56 5.83 -6.74
C THR A 18 8.95 4.94 -5.58
N ILE A 19 9.87 5.37 -4.73
CA ILE A 19 10.27 4.64 -3.51
C ILE A 19 9.09 4.54 -2.54
N ALA A 20 8.37 5.64 -2.30
CA ALA A 20 7.22 5.68 -1.41
C ALA A 20 6.11 4.71 -1.86
N ILE A 21 5.75 4.73 -3.15
CA ILE A 21 4.78 3.82 -3.74
C ILE A 21 5.29 2.37 -3.67
N GLY A 22 6.56 2.14 -4.01
CA GLY A 22 7.18 0.82 -3.94
C GLY A 22 7.11 0.21 -2.54
N LEU A 23 7.41 1.00 -1.50
CA LEU A 23 7.30 0.58 -0.11
C LEU A 23 5.85 0.37 0.32
N ALA A 24 4.93 1.26 -0.04
CA ALA A 24 3.51 1.11 0.28
C ALA A 24 2.93 -0.18 -0.34
N LEU A 25 3.26 -0.45 -1.60
CA LEU A 25 2.86 -1.67 -2.28
C LEU A 25 3.54 -2.89 -1.66
N ALA A 26 4.84 -2.84 -1.35
CA ALA A 26 5.54 -3.94 -0.72
C ALA A 26 4.90 -4.33 0.62
N PHE A 27 4.64 -3.36 1.50
CA PHE A 27 4.05 -3.63 2.81
C PHE A 27 2.57 -4.03 2.77
N THR A 28 1.86 -3.71 1.69
CA THR A 28 0.47 -4.15 1.51
C THR A 28 0.42 -5.52 0.84
N VAL A 29 1.13 -5.72 -0.27
CA VAL A 29 1.06 -6.91 -1.12
C VAL A 29 1.79 -8.10 -0.50
N LEU A 30 2.95 -7.88 0.13
CA LEU A 30 3.73 -8.96 0.71
C LEU A 30 2.92 -9.80 1.71
N PRO A 31 2.29 -9.23 2.77
CA PRO A 31 1.50 -10.04 3.71
C PRO A 31 0.27 -10.67 3.07
N MET A 32 -0.35 -10.06 2.05
CA MET A 32 -1.47 -10.70 1.33
C MET A 32 -1.06 -12.02 0.65
N VAL A 33 0.20 -12.15 0.25
CA VAL A 33 0.74 -13.34 -0.40
C VAL A 33 1.32 -14.34 0.61
N ILE A 34 2.11 -13.88 1.59
CA ILE A 34 2.89 -14.78 2.45
C ILE A 34 2.26 -15.09 3.81
N ALA A 35 1.29 -14.28 4.28
CA ALA A 35 0.74 -14.48 5.61
C ALA A 35 -0.16 -15.74 5.67
N PRO A 36 -0.18 -16.48 6.79
CA PRO A 36 -1.11 -17.58 6.99
C PRO A 36 -2.57 -17.12 6.83
N LYS A 37 -3.37 -17.91 6.10
CA LYS A 37 -4.79 -17.62 5.85
C LYS A 37 -5.65 -18.55 6.69
N ALA A 38 -6.38 -17.98 7.65
CA ALA A 38 -7.32 -18.71 8.50
C ALA A 38 -8.62 -17.92 8.70
N PRO A 39 -9.38 -17.64 7.61
CA PRO A 39 -10.66 -16.95 7.70
C PRO A 39 -11.70 -17.86 8.36
N ASP A 40 -12.49 -17.30 9.27
CA ASP A 40 -13.71 -17.91 9.78
C ASP A 40 -14.81 -16.82 9.86
N PRO A 41 -16.10 -17.20 9.88
CA PRO A 41 -17.20 -16.24 9.83
C PRO A 41 -17.16 -15.17 10.92
N GLU A 42 -16.65 -15.50 12.11
CA GLU A 42 -16.54 -14.56 13.24
C GLU A 42 -15.35 -13.61 13.09
N LYS A 43 -14.26 -14.05 12.45
CA LYS A 43 -13.10 -13.18 12.15
C LYS A 43 -13.37 -12.17 11.03
N VAL A 44 -14.29 -12.48 10.12
CA VAL A 44 -14.60 -11.65 8.95
C VAL A 44 -15.93 -10.90 9.07
N SER A 45 -16.70 -11.13 10.13
CA SER A 45 -17.93 -10.40 10.41
C SER A 45 -17.62 -8.97 10.86
N THR A 46 -18.61 -8.09 10.71
CA THR A 46 -18.53 -6.70 11.17
C THR A 46 -18.44 -6.66 12.68
N TYR A 47 -17.49 -5.90 13.23
CA TYR A 47 -17.34 -5.77 14.68
C TYR A 47 -18.54 -5.06 15.30
N GLU A 48 -19.33 -5.80 16.08
CA GLU A 48 -20.41 -5.30 16.92
C GLU A 48 -20.33 -5.99 18.28
N CYS A 49 -20.28 -5.21 19.36
CA CYS A 49 -19.91 -5.63 20.72
C CYS A 49 -20.50 -7.02 21.12
N GLY A 50 -19.68 -8.08 21.06
CA GLY A 50 -20.04 -9.45 21.45
C GLY A 50 -20.47 -10.41 20.31
N PHE A 51 -20.55 -9.91 19.07
CA PHE A 51 -20.88 -10.58 17.79
C PHE A 51 -22.18 -11.40 17.71
N ASN A 52 -23.03 -11.05 16.73
CA ASN A 52 -23.70 -11.94 15.76
C ASN A 52 -24.37 -11.07 14.67
N ALA A 53 -23.97 -11.33 13.41
CA ALA A 53 -24.40 -10.78 12.11
C ALA A 53 -24.39 -9.24 11.91
#